data_AF-O27991-F1
#
_entry.id   AF-O27991-F1
#
_cell.length_a   1.000
_cell.length_b   1.000
_cell.length_c   1.000
_cell.angle_alpha   90.00
_cell.angle_beta   90.00
_cell.angle_gamma   90.00
#
_symmetry.space_group_name_H-M   'P 1'
#
loop_
_entity.id
_entity.type
_entity.pdbx_description
1 polymer ?
#
loop_
_entity_poly.entity_id
_entity_poly.type
_entity_poly.pdbx_seq_one_letter_code
_entity_poly.pdbx_strand_id
1 'polypeptide(L)' 'MEIECPICDDGKLHEVEVLEEKKGKFKRRNAEFDAEVYIVVCKDCGTKGIVRRVRQINMESYEFPLED' A
#
# COMPACT_ATOMS: atom_id res chain seq x y z
N MET A 1 -2.29 1.06 -10.95
CA MET A 1 -2.93 0.19 -9.94
C MET A 1 -4.17 0.93 -9.48
N GLU A 2 -5.24 0.24 -9.10
CA GLU A 2 -6.47 0.90 -8.63
C GLU A 2 -6.69 0.53 -7.17
N ILE A 3 -6.87 1.52 -6.31
CA ILE A 3 -7.16 1.32 -4.87
C ILE A 3 -8.24 2.31 -4.42
N GLU A 4 -8.97 1.96 -3.37
CA GLU A 4 -9.74 2.96 -2.63
C GLU A 4 -8.76 3.89 -1.92
N CYS A 5 -8.75 5.16 -2.31
CA CYS A 5 -7.96 6.17 -1.64
C CYS A 5 -8.74 6.68 -0.41
N PRO A 6 -8.31 6.38 0.84
CA PRO A 6 -9.02 6.85 2.03
C PRO A 6 -8.92 8.37 2.23
N ILE A 7 -8.13 9.07 1.40
CA ILE A 7 -8.04 10.54 1.37
C ILE A 7 -9.12 11.14 0.48
N CYS A 8 -9.41 10.49 -0.65
CA CYS A 8 -10.55 10.89 -1.47
C CYS A 8 -11.86 10.52 -0.77
N ASP A 9 -11.89 9.36 -0.10
CA ASP A 9 -13.04 8.88 0.67
C ASP A 9 -14.37 8.90 -0.14
N ASP A 10 -14.26 8.77 -1.46
CA ASP A 10 -15.40 8.82 -2.40
C ASP A 10 -16.05 7.42 -2.59
N GLY A 11 -15.54 6.39 -1.92
CA GLY A 11 -15.94 4.99 -2.09
C GLY A 11 -15.67 4.44 -3.51
N LYS A 12 -14.81 5.11 -4.28
CA LYS A 12 -14.41 4.73 -5.63
C LYS A 12 -12.98 4.23 -5.65
N LEU A 13 -12.69 3.41 -6.65
CA LEU A 13 -11.32 3.04 -6.99
C LEU A 13 -10.67 4.20 -7.74
N HIS A 14 -9.55 4.68 -7.21
CA HIS A 14 -8.76 5.73 -7.79
C HIS A 14 -7.51 5.14 -8.43
N GLU A 15 -7.10 5.71 -9.57
CA GLU A 15 -5.87 5.29 -10.23
C GLU A 15 -4.67 5.79 -9.41
N VAL A 16 -3.81 4.85 -9.01
CA VAL A 16 -2.56 5.13 -8.30
C VAL A 16 -1.36 4.68 -9.12
N GLU A 17 -0.35 5.54 -9.12
CA GLU A 17 0.94 5.31 -9.76
C GLU A 17 1.93 4.78 -8.73
N VAL A 18 2.58 3.65 -9.03
CA VAL A 18 3.60 3.08 -8.16
C VAL A 18 4.90 3.85 -8.38
N LEU A 19 5.34 4.58 -7.37
CA LEU A 19 6.58 5.36 -7.39
C LEU A 19 7.79 4.49 -7.04
N GLU A 20 7.64 3.62 -6.03
CA GLU A 20 8.75 2.79 -5.54
C GLU A 20 8.22 1.45 -5.04
N GLU A 21 8.91 0.36 -5.38
CA GLU A 21 8.69 -0.97 -4.79
C GLU A 21 9.80 -1.29 -3.79
N LYS A 22 9.41 -1.70 -2.59
CA LYS A 22 10.31 -2.11 -1.50
C LYS A 22 9.92 -3.51 -1.05
N LYS A 23 10.89 -4.40 -0.94
CA LYS A 23 10.69 -5.71 -0.32
C LYS A 23 11.04 -5.61 1.16
N GLY A 24 10.04 -5.77 2.01
CA GLY A 24 10.17 -5.91 3.45
C GLY A 24 10.04 -7.36 3.89
N LYS A 25 10.37 -7.59 5.17
CA LYS A 25 10.11 -8.87 5.83
C LYS A 25 9.24 -8.64 7.04
N PHE A 26 8.12 -9.35 7.13
CA PHE A 26 7.24 -9.35 8.28
C PHE A 26 7.50 -10.61 9.11
N LYS A 27 7.97 -10.46 10.36
CA LYS A 27 8.10 -11.59 11.30
C LYS A 27 6.86 -11.71 12.16
N ARG A 28 6.24 -12.89 12.18
CA ARG A 28 5.20 -13.23 13.17
C ARG A 28 5.57 -14.53 13.88
N ARG A 29 5.69 -14.48 15.21
CA ARG A 29 6.18 -15.57 16.06
C ARG A 29 7.53 -16.11 15.57
N ASN A 30 7.52 -17.19 14.79
CA ASN A 30 8.71 -17.90 14.30
C ASN A 30 8.79 -17.97 12.77
N ALA A 31 7.90 -17.28 12.04
CA ALA A 31 7.89 -17.30 10.58
C ALA A 31 8.23 -15.90 10.02
N GLU A 32 9.16 -15.88 9.06
CA GLU A 32 9.44 -14.73 8.19
C GLU A 32 8.52 -14.81 6.99
N PHE A 33 7.76 -13.74 6.77
CA PHE A 33 6.94 -13.58 5.60
C PHE A 33 7.49 -12.46 4.73
N ASP A 34 7.56 -12.68 3.42
CA ASP A 34 7.91 -11.66 2.45
C ASP A 34 6.75 -10.67 2.35
N ALA A 35 7.04 -9.42 2.67
CA ALA A 35 6.11 -8.30 2.57
C ALA A 35 6.56 -7.42 1.41
N GLU A 36 5.68 -7.20 0.44
CA GLU A 36 5.88 -6.25 -0.66
C GLU A 36 5.28 -4.91 -0.22
N VAL A 37 6.09 -3.86 -0.19
CA VAL A 37 5.72 -2.50 0.19
C VAL A 37 5.79 -1.64 -1.07
N TYR A 38 4.68 -1.10 -1.53
CA TYR A 38 4.62 -0.23 -2.70
C TYR A 38 4.33 1.19 -2.23
N ILE A 39 5.23 2.12 -2.51
CA ILE A 39 4.93 3.54 -2.38
C ILE A 39 4.15 3.93 -3.62
N VAL A 40 2.91 4.36 -3.44
CA VAL A 40 2.04 4.76 -4.54
C VAL A 40 1.56 6.19 -4.34
N VAL A 41 1.26 6.87 -5.43
CA VAL A 41 0.66 8.22 -5.42
C VAL A 41 -0.69 8.16 -6.13
N CYS A 42 -1.71 8.70 -5.49
CA CYS A 42 -3.02 8.83 -6.12
C CYS A 42 -2.99 9.90 -7.20
N LYS A 43 -3.41 9.57 -8.42
CA LYS A 43 -3.44 10.52 -9.54
C LYS A 43 -4.54 11.57 -9.41
N ASP A 44 -5.60 11.28 -8.67
CA ASP A 44 -6.70 12.21 -8.42
C ASP A 44 -6.34 13.26 -7.35
N CYS A 45 -5.98 12.84 -6.14
CA CYS A 45 -5.68 13.78 -5.05
C CYS A 45 -4.19 14.14 -4.92
N GLY A 46 -3.29 13.45 -5.63
CA GLY A 46 -1.85 13.66 -5.52
C GLY A 46 -1.21 13.13 -4.22
N THR A 47 -1.99 12.49 -3.34
CA THR A 47 -1.50 12.03 -2.04
C THR A 47 -0.69 10.75 -2.19
N LYS A 48 0.50 10.73 -1.58
CA LYS A 48 1.32 9.53 -1.47
C LYS A 48 0.83 8.66 -0.32
N GLY A 49 0.87 7.36 -0.54
CA GLY A 49 0.62 6.36 0.48
C GLY A 49 1.46 5.12 0.25
N ILE A 50 1.35 4.19 1.19
CA ILE A 50 2.03 2.91 1.14
C ILE A 50 1.00 1.79 1.08
N VAL A 51 1.21 0.88 0.14
CA VAL A 51 0.48 -0.38 0.03
C VAL A 51 1.40 -1.50 0.49
N ARG A 52 1.09 -2.12 1.62
CA ARG A 52 1.76 -3.32 2.13
C ARG A 52 0.97 -4.56 1.73
N ARG A 53 1.63 -5.50 1.07
CA ARG A 53 1.09 -6.78 0.58
C ARG A 53 1.92 -7.93 1.12
N VAL A 54 1.32 -8.86 1.85
CA VAL A 54 1.97 -10.07 2.36
C VAL A 54 1.28 -11.28 1.73
N ARG A 55 1.80 -11.75 0.60
CA ARG A 55 1.18 -12.84 -0.20
C ARG A 55 0.97 -14.13 0.59
N GLN A 56 1.91 -14.46 1.48
CA GLN A 56 1.86 -15.73 2.24
C GLN A 56 0.69 -15.83 3.22
N ILE A 57 0.16 -14.69 3.68
CA ILE A 57 -1.00 -14.66 4.61
C ILE A 57 -2.20 -13.93 4.00
N ASN A 58 -2.16 -13.64 2.69
CA ASN A 58 -3.16 -12.87 1.95
C ASN A 58 -3.57 -11.58 2.69
N MET A 59 -2.59 -10.85 3.21
CA MET A 59 -2.82 -9.62 3.98
C MET A 59 -2.42 -8.41 3.13
N GLU A 60 -3.34 -7.47 2.99
CA GLU A 60 -3.13 -6.20 2.31
C GLU A 60 -3.47 -5.08 3.29
N SER A 61 -2.61 -4.07 3.38
CA SER A 61 -2.85 -2.86 4.18
C SER A 61 -2.44 -1.64 3.38
N TYR A 62 -3.29 -0.62 3.46
CA TYR A 62 -3.13 0.65 2.77
C TYR A 62 -2.95 1.72 3.84
N GLU A 63 -1.88 2.49 3.76
CA GLU A 63 -1.54 3.53 4.72
C GLU A 63 -1.41 4.86 3.96
N PHE A 64 -2.39 5.74 4.18
CA PHE A 64 -2.50 7.04 3.52
C PHE A 64 -2.99 8.08 4.54
N PRO A 65 -2.44 9.31 4.54
CA PRO A 65 -1.24 9.71 3.80
C PRO A 65 -0.01 9.04 4.40
N LEU A 66 1.05 8.84 3.60
CA LEU A 66 2.35 8.49 4.17
C LEU A 66 2.88 9.72 4.93
N GLU A 67 2.82 9.72 6.26
CA GLU A 67 3.53 10.73 7.07
C GLU A 67 5.05 10.51 6.88
N ASP A 68 5.73 11.55 6.37
CA ASP A 68 7.15 11.58 6.02
C ASP A 68 8.07 11.48 7.25
#